data_AF-A0A0D0A3D9-F1
#
_entry.id   AF-A0A0D0A3D9-F1
#
_cell.length_a   1.000
_cell.length_b   1.000
_cell.length_c   1.000
_cell.angle_alpha   90.00
_cell.angle_beta   90.00
_cell.angle_gamma   90.00
#
_symmetry.space_group_name_H-M   'P 1'
#
loop_
_entity.id
_entity.type
_entity.pdbx_description
1 polymer ?
#
loop_
_entity_poly.entity_id
_entity_poly.type
_entity_poly.pdbx_seq_one_letter_code
_entity_poly.pdbx_strand_id
1 'polypeptide(L)' 'RKPPSPARFDVAFVVENRQLWKNGSGFDGLRLAQIRAIFKLPSHYGQFAHPLVYIEWFRPLREPEP' A
#
# COMPACT_ATOMS: atom_id res chain seq x y z
N ARG A 1 7.67 -29.10 16.81
CA ARG A 1 6.65 -28.08 16.44
C ARG A 1 7.37 -26.76 16.25
N LYS A 2 7.11 -26.03 15.15
CA LYS A 2 7.69 -24.70 14.93
C LYS A 2 7.06 -23.73 15.95
N PRO A 3 7.84 -22.88 16.66
CA PRO A 3 7.26 -21.91 17.59
C PRO A 3 6.35 -20.94 16.82
N PRO A 4 5.26 -20.47 17.44
CA PRO A 4 4.37 -19.51 16.80
C PRO A 4 5.15 -18.22 16.53
N SER A 5 5.22 -17.83 15.25
CA SER A 5 5.74 -16.53 14.82
C SER A 5 4.57 -15.60 14.50
N PRO A 6 4.67 -14.29 14.81
CA PRO A 6 3.65 -13.33 14.43
C PRO A 6 3.37 -13.37 12.92
N ALA A 7 2.09 -13.31 12.54
CA ALA A 7 1.73 -13.10 11.14
C ALA A 7 2.18 -11.70 10.74
N ARG A 8 3.11 -11.61 9.79
CA ARG A 8 3.59 -10.34 9.24
C ARG A 8 2.80 -10.02 7.98
N PHE A 9 1.81 -9.14 8.12
CA PHE A 9 1.05 -8.62 6.99
C PHE A 9 1.61 -7.25 6.59
N ASP A 10 2.47 -7.27 5.57
CA ASP A 10 3.07 -6.04 5.01
C ASP A 10 2.23 -5.53 3.81
N VAL A 11 0.89 -5.61 3.84
CA VAL A 11 0.02 -5.23 2.71
C VAL A 11 -0.85 -4.04 3.09
N ALA A 12 -0.98 -3.06 2.20
CA ALA A 12 -1.81 -1.88 2.39
C ALA A 12 -2.70 -1.59 1.18
N PHE A 13 -3.86 -0.99 1.44
CA PHE A 13 -4.63 -0.28 0.44
C PHE A 13 -4.05 1.12 0.24
N VAL A 14 -3.72 1.45 -0.99
CA VAL A 14 -3.22 2.77 -1.37
C VAL A 14 -4.26 3.45 -2.23
N VAL A 15 -4.54 4.72 -1.93
CA VAL A 15 -5.40 5.57 -2.75
C VAL A 15 -4.66 5.89 -4.05
N GLU A 16 -5.04 5.23 -5.14
CA GLU A 16 -4.47 5.44 -6.48
C GLU A 16 -5.25 6.54 -7.22
N ASN A 17 -6.58 6.54 -7.09
CA ASN A 17 -7.44 7.60 -7.63
C ASN A 17 -8.26 8.24 -6.51
N ARG A 18 -7.85 9.45 -6.11
CA ARG A 18 -8.47 10.20 -5.01
C ARG A 18 -9.91 10.62 -5.29
N GLN A 19 -10.27 10.94 -6.54
CA GLN A 19 -11.65 11.34 -6.85
C GLN A 19 -12.59 10.15 -6.78
N LEU A 20 -12.16 9.02 -7.37
CA LEU A 20 -12.93 7.78 -7.34
C LEU A 20 -13.05 7.23 -5.93
N TRP A 21 -11.99 7.30 -5.12
CA TRP A 21 -12.04 6.89 -3.71
C TRP A 21 -13.01 7.73 -2.86
N LYS A 22 -13.14 9.03 -3.15
CA LYS A 22 -14.05 9.92 -2.42
C LYS A 22 -15.52 9.76 -2.82
N ASN A 23 -15.77 9.43 -4.09
CA ASN A 23 -17.11 9.46 -4.67
C ASN A 23 -17.68 8.05 -4.95
N GLY A 24 -16.83 7.03 -4.96
CA GLY A 24 -17.19 5.64 -5.20
C GLY A 24 -17.57 4.90 -3.93
N SER A 25 -17.61 3.58 -4.01
CA SER A 25 -17.99 2.68 -2.93
C SER A 25 -16.99 1.53 -2.76
N GLY A 26 -16.97 0.89 -1.60
CA GLY A 26 -16.12 -0.27 -1.36
C GLY A 26 -14.63 0.02 -1.57
N PHE A 27 -14.02 -0.61 -2.58
CA PHE A 27 -12.60 -0.47 -2.91
C PHE A 27 -12.32 0.44 -4.11
N ASP A 28 -13.32 1.22 -4.54
CA ASP A 28 -13.16 2.17 -5.64
C ASP A 28 -12.01 3.15 -5.39
N GLY A 29 -11.15 3.31 -6.39
CA GLY A 29 -9.98 4.19 -6.31
C GLY A 29 -8.85 3.69 -5.39
N LEU A 30 -8.97 2.49 -4.82
CA LEU A 30 -7.94 1.84 -4.02
C LEU A 30 -7.21 0.77 -4.83
N ARG A 31 -5.92 0.60 -4.53
CA ARG A 31 -5.11 -0.51 -5.05
C ARG A 31 -4.28 -1.13 -3.94
N LEU A 32 -4.21 -2.46 -3.94
CA LEU A 32 -3.37 -3.19 -3.00
C LEU A 32 -1.89 -3.06 -3.37
N ALA A 33 -1.06 -2.92 -2.35
CA ALA A 33 0.39 -2.93 -2.48
C ALA A 33 1.05 -3.67 -1.32
N GLN A 34 2.13 -4.38 -1.60
CA GLN A 34 3.01 -4.94 -0.57
C GLN A 34 4.08 -3.92 -0.21
N ILE A 35 4.18 -3.57 1.07
CA ILE A 35 5.23 -2.74 1.64
C ILE A 35 6.52 -3.55 1.70
N ARG A 36 7.57 -3.04 1.05
CA ARG A 36 8.91 -3.62 1.06
C ARG A 36 9.84 -2.89 2.02
N ALA A 37 9.74 -1.57 2.10
CA ALA A 37 10.52 -0.77 3.03
C ALA A 37 9.81 0.54 3.38
N ILE A 38 10.02 1.01 4.61
CA ILE A 38 9.64 2.36 5.06
C ILE A 38 10.93 3.05 5.49
N PHE A 39 11.21 4.23 4.95
CA PHE A 39 12.49 4.89 5.16
C PHE A 39 12.38 6.42 5.09
N LYS A 40 13.36 7.11 5.67
CA LYS A 40 13.57 8.55 5.48
C LYS A 40 14.71 8.73 4.48
N LEU A 41 14.54 9.62 3.50
CA LEU A 41 15.64 9.96 2.62
C LEU A 41 16.67 10.84 3.37
N PRO A 42 17.97 10.62 3.13
CA PRO A 42 19.00 11.57 3.54
C PRO A 42 18.68 12.97 3.03
N SER A 43 18.99 13.99 3.83
CA SER A 43 18.62 15.39 3.56
C SER A 43 19.13 15.94 2.23
N HIS A 44 20.24 15.41 1.71
CA HIS A 44 20.79 15.80 0.41
C HIS A 44 19.95 15.35 -0.80
N TYR A 45 19.04 14.38 -0.63
CA TYR A 45 18.05 13.98 -1.65
C TYR A 45 16.70 14.70 -1.49
N GLY A 46 16.59 15.62 -0.53
CA GLY A 46 15.37 16.36 -0.23
C GLY A 46 14.89 16.15 1.21
N GLN A 47 14.04 17.06 1.67
CA GLN A 47 13.39 16.98 2.97
C GLN A 47 11.91 16.68 2.78
N PHE A 48 11.46 15.58 3.38
CA PHE A 48 10.07 15.14 3.32
C PHE A 48 9.47 15.18 4.72
N ALA A 49 8.27 15.75 4.85
CA ALA A 49 7.57 15.82 6.13
C ALA A 49 7.18 14.43 6.68
N HIS A 50 7.08 13.44 5.79
CA HIS A 50 6.69 12.07 6.12
C HIS A 50 7.74 11.06 5.60
N PRO A 51 7.89 9.89 6.27
CA PRO A 51 8.65 8.78 5.72
C PRO A 51 8.11 8.35 4.35
N LEU A 52 9.01 7.86 3.51
CA LEU A 52 8.68 7.28 2.21
C LEU A 52 8.53 5.77 2.33
N VAL A 53 7.82 5.18 1.38
CA VAL A 53 7.57 3.75 1.33
C VAL A 53 7.92 3.22 -0.05
N TYR A 54 8.73 2.16 -0.11
CA TYR A 54 8.92 1.35 -1.30
C TYR A 54 7.89 0.23 -1.27
N ILE A 55 7.09 0.13 -2.34
CA ILE A 55 5.99 -0.81 -2.44
C ILE A 55 6.06 -1.58 -3.76
N GLU A 56 5.49 -2.79 -3.76
CA GLU A 56 5.19 -3.55 -4.97
C GLU A 56 3.68 -3.59 -5.17
N TRP A 57 3.24 -3.21 -6.36
CA TRP A 57 1.82 -3.15 -6.69
C TRP A 57 1.25 -4.53 -6.99
N PHE A 58 0.10 -4.85 -6.40
CA PHE A 58 -0.73 -5.93 -6.89
C PHE A 58 -1.46 -5.52 -8.18
N ARG A 59 -2.07 -6.50 -8.84
CA ARG A 59 -3.01 -6.21 -9.93
C ARG A 59 -4.17 -5.36 -9.38
N PRO A 60 -4.73 -4.44 -10.18
CA PRO A 60 -5.94 -3.73 -9.79
C PRO A 60 -7.03 -4.71 -9.36
N LEU A 61 -7.81 -4.34 -8.35
CA LEU A 61 -8.97 -5.15 -7.95
C LEU A 61 -9.94 -5.22 -9.14
N ARG A 62 -10.48 -6.41 -9.36
CA ARG A 62 -11.47 -6.70 -10.39
C ARG A 62 -12.68 -7.30 -9.71
N GLU A 63 -13.81 -7.21 -10.38
CA GLU A 63 -15.01 -7.93 -9.97
C GLU A 63 -14.69 -9.43 -9.86
N PRO A 64 -15.33 -10.15 -8.92
CA PRO A 64 -15.18 -11.60 -8.81
C PRO A 64 -15.48 -12.26 -10.16
N GLU A 65 -14.68 -13.27 -10.51
CA GLU A 65 -15.02 -14.11 -11.66
C GLU A 65 -16.29 -14.90 -11.30
N PRO A 66 -17.32 -14.95 -12.18
CA PRO A 66 -18.58 -15.64 -11.93
C PRO A 66 -18.43 -17.14 -11.74
#